data_AF-A0A3D1BM26-F1
#
_entry.id   AF-A0A3D1BM26-F1
#
_cell.length_a   1.000
_cell.length_b   1.000
_cell.length_c   1.000
_cell.angle_alpha   90.00
_cell.angle_beta   90.00
_cell.angle_gamma   90.00
#
_symmetry.space_group_name_H-M   'P 1'
#
loop_
_entity.id
_entity.type
_entity.pdbx_description
1 polymer ?
#
loop_
_entity_poly.entity_id
_entity_poly.type
_entity_poly.pdbx_seq_one_letter_code
_entity_poly.pdbx_strand_id
1 'polypeptide(L)' 'MRQRLYLRVGDKVEHIRHSVWGVGEVVEEKHSLLSGGFCLVRILFEDGNERSFINDLNSESCCYYAGIRILC' A
#
# COMPACT_ATOMS: atom_id res chain seq x y z
N MET A 1 -12.84 -13.76 8.83
CA MET A 1 -12.76 -12.94 7.60
C MET A 1 -11.58 -12.01 7.76
N ARG A 2 -10.47 -12.23 7.04
CA ARG A 2 -9.34 -11.28 7.06
C ARG A 2 -9.85 -9.93 6.58
N GLN A 3 -9.73 -8.89 7.40
CA GLN A 3 -10.11 -7.54 7.02
C GLN A 3 -9.45 -7.21 5.68
N ARG A 4 -10.28 -6.78 4.72
CA ARG A 4 -9.87 -6.48 3.35
C ARG A 4 -8.93 -5.28 3.45
N LEU A 5 -7.64 -5.52 3.24
CA LEU A 5 -6.55 -4.58 3.48
C LEU A 5 -6.48 -3.58 2.32
N TYR A 6 -7.47 -2.71 2.30
CA TYR A 6 -7.56 -1.62 1.35
C TYR A 6 -6.97 -0.38 2.02
N LEU A 7 -5.79 0.04 1.56
CA LEU A 7 -5.04 1.14 2.16
C LEU A 7 -5.67 2.49 1.82
N ARG A 8 -5.68 3.40 2.78
CA ARG A 8 -6.16 4.78 2.64
C ARG A 8 -5.10 5.76 3.12
N VAL A 9 -5.19 7.00 2.67
CA VAL A 9 -4.32 8.08 3.15
C VAL A 9 -4.38 8.17 4.68
N GLY A 10 -3.21 8.21 5.32
CA GLY A 10 -3.02 8.23 6.76
C GLY A 10 -2.80 6.85 7.40
N ASP A 11 -3.06 5.75 6.69
CA ASP A 11 -2.76 4.41 7.20
C ASP A 11 -1.26 4.25 7.43
N LYS A 12 -0.90 3.72 8.61
CA LYS A 12 0.47 3.33 8.93
C LYS A 12 0.70 1.89 8.53
N VAL A 13 1.86 1.62 7.94
CA VAL A 13 2.18 0.30 7.40
C VAL A 13 3.63 -0.11 7.67
N GLU A 14 3.91 -1.40 7.50
CA GLU A 14 5.26 -1.93 7.41
C GLU A 14 5.42 -2.83 6.18
N HIS A 15 6.66 -3.08 5.76
CA HIS A 15 6.96 -4.04 4.70
C HIS A 15 7.68 -5.29 5.26
N ILE A 16 7.00 -6.44 5.24
CA ILE A 16 7.49 -7.67 5.90
C ILE A 16 8.82 -8.22 5.34
N ARG A 17 9.16 -7.89 4.08
CA ARG A 17 10.43 -8.31 3.44
C ARG A 17 11.53 -7.24 3.47
N HIS A 18 11.17 -6.02 3.86
CA HIS A 18 12.05 -4.85 3.81
C HIS A 18 11.89 -4.03 5.09
N SER A 19 12.14 -4.67 6.24
CA SER A 19 12.04 -4.03 7.55
C SER A 19 12.94 -2.80 7.69
N VAL A 20 14.03 -2.73 6.92
CA VAL A 20 14.95 -1.58 6.87
C VAL A 20 14.30 -0.29 6.37
N TRP A 21 13.13 -0.34 5.73
CA TRP A 21 12.40 0.86 5.33
C TRP A 21 11.71 1.55 6.52
N GLY A 22 11.56 0.85 7.65
CA GLY A 22 10.83 1.33 8.82
C GLY A 22 9.32 1.42 8.57
N VAL A 23 8.65 2.21 9.40
CA VAL A 23 7.21 2.47 9.28
C VAL A 23 6.94 3.36 8.06
N GLY A 24 5.90 3.02 7.30
CA GLY A 24 5.38 3.83 6.22
C GLY A 24 4.07 4.51 6.57
N GLU A 25 3.81 5.68 5.99
CA GLU A 25 2.50 6.32 5.97
C GLU A 25 1.99 6.44 4.54
N VAL A 26 0.74 6.06 4.30
CA VAL A 26 0.10 6.28 3.00
C VAL A 26 -0.16 7.77 2.83
N VAL A 27 0.51 8.40 1.87
CA VAL A 27 0.43 9.84 1.61
C VAL A 27 -0.44 10.18 0.40
N GLU A 28 -0.73 9.19 -0.46
CA GLU A 28 -1.57 9.38 -1.64
C GLU A 28 -2.33 8.10 -1.98
N GLU A 29 -3.54 8.28 -2.47
CA GLU A 29 -4.39 7.22 -3.02
C GLU A 29 -4.97 7.72 -4.36
N LYS A 30 -4.85 6.91 -5.41
CA LYS A 30 -5.33 7.22 -6.77
C LYS A 30 -6.20 6.09 -7.29
N HIS A 31 -7.41 6.45 -7.72
CA HIS A 31 -8.36 5.53 -8.32
C HIS A 31 -8.59 5.92 -9.77
N SER A 32 -8.49 4.96 -10.67
CA SER A 32 -9.01 5.14 -12.02
C SER A 32 -10.53 4.91 -12.03
N LEU A 33 -11.25 5.81 -12.70
CA LEU A 33 -12.70 5.70 -12.92
C LEU A 33 -13.06 4.92 -14.20
N LEU A 34 -12.04 4.48 -14.96
CA LEU A 34 -12.23 3.75 -16.20
C LEU A 34 -12.39 2.25 -15.93
N SER A 35 -13.19 1.58 -16.75
CA SER A 35 -13.33 0.12 -16.75
C SER A 35 -11.96 -0.54 -16.96
N GLY A 36 -11.53 -1.39 -16.01
CA GLY A 36 -10.19 -1.99 -16.01
C GLY A 36 -9.08 -1.10 -15.43
N GLY A 37 -9.46 0.03 -14.83
CA GLY A 37 -8.56 0.92 -14.11
C GLY A 37 -7.98 0.28 -12.84
N PHE A 38 -6.77 0.69 -12.48
CA PHE A 38 -6.08 0.26 -11.27
C PHE A 38 -6.21 1.29 -10.14
N CYS A 39 -6.14 0.80 -8.90
CA CYS A 39 -5.96 1.64 -7.72
C CYS A 39 -4.48 1.62 -7.31
N LEU A 40 -3.92 2.78 -6.99
CA LEU A 40 -2.54 2.94 -6.54
C LEU A 40 -2.51 3.69 -5.22
N VAL A 41 -1.51 3.37 -4.39
CA VAL A 41 -1.17 4.12 -3.20
C VAL A 41 0.30 4.47 -3.19
N ARG A 42 0.65 5.65 -2.67
CA ARG A 42 2.02 6.10 -2.43
C ARG A 42 2.28 6.12 -0.94
N ILE A 43 3.37 5.51 -0.52
CA ILE A 43 3.74 5.33 0.88
C ILE A 43 5.09 6.00 1.11
N LEU A 44 5.14 6.92 2.05
CA LEU A 44 6.39 7.53 2.53
C LEU A 44 6.91 6.71 3.70
N PHE A 45 8.07 6.10 3.53
CA PHE A 45 8.73 5.29 4.57
C PHE A 45 9.71 6.14 5.40
N GLU A 46 10.01 5.67 6.62
CA GLU A 46 10.97 6.30 7.53
C GLU A 46 12.39 6.40 6.96
N ASP A 47 12.73 5.55 5.99
CA ASP A 47 13.97 5.69 5.22
C ASP A 47 14.01 6.92 4.27
N GLY A 48 12.94 7.72 4.26
CA GLY A 48 12.80 8.96 3.50
C GLY A 48 12.36 8.75 2.05
N ASN A 49 12.17 7.52 1.60
CA ASN A 49 11.79 7.22 0.22
C ASN A 49 10.30 6.95 0.09
N GLU A 50 9.72 7.47 -0.99
CA GLU A 50 8.35 7.19 -1.38
C GLU A 50 8.30 5.99 -2.33
N ARG A 51 7.33 5.10 -2.12
CA ARG A 51 7.14 3.91 -2.96
C ARG A 51 5.67 3.75 -3.29
N SER A 52 5.37 3.37 -4.54
CA SER A 52 4.00 3.17 -5.01
C SER A 52 3.67 1.70 -5.15
N PHE A 53 2.45 1.34 -4.73
CA PHE A 53 1.93 -0.03 -4.80
C PHE A 53 0.53 -0.07 -5.37
N ILE A 54 0.16 -1.20 -5.98
CA ILE A 54 -1.21 -1.45 -6.43
C ILE A 54 -2.08 -1.76 -5.23
N ASN A 55 -3.16 -1.00 -5.04
CA ASN A 55 -4.11 -1.15 -3.95
C ASN A 55 -5.37 -1.90 -4.43
N ASP A 56 -5.19 -2.97 -5.20
CA ASP A 56 -6.26 -3.81 -5.74
C ASP A 56 -5.94 -5.28 -5.49
N LEU A 57 -6.78 -5.96 -4.73
CA LEU A 57 -6.63 -7.38 -4.36
C LEU A 57 -6.83 -8.34 -5.55
N ASN A 58 -7.46 -7.88 -6.63
CA ASN A 58 -7.60 -8.66 -7.87
C ASN A 58 -6.31 -8.62 -8.71
N SER A 59 -5.38 -7.71 -8.38
CA SER A 59 -4.07 -7.67 -9.01
C SER A 59 -3.09 -8.60 -8.29
N GLU A 60 -2.35 -9.41 -9.05
CA GLU A 60 -1.24 -10.22 -8.52
C GLU A 60 -0.15 -9.36 -7.87
N SER A 61 -0.05 -8.10 -8.28
CA SER A 61 0.90 -7.11 -7.79
C SER A 61 0.35 -6.24 -6.65
N CYS A 62 -0.75 -6.65 -6.01
CA CYS A 62 -1.33 -5.94 -4.85
C CYS A 62 -0.29 -5.70 -3.76
N CYS A 63 -0.35 -4.53 -3.10
CA CYS A 63 0.48 -4.15 -1.96
C CYS A 63 0.49 -5.23 -0.87
N TYR A 64 -0.65 -5.88 -0.64
CA TYR A 64 -0.77 -6.99 0.31
C TYR A 64 0.10 -8.19 -0.10
N TYR A 65 0.13 -8.57 -1.38
CA TYR A 65 0.97 -9.67 -1.88
C TYR A 65 2.44 -9.27 -1.99
N ALA A 66 2.72 -7.99 -2.24
CA ALA A 66 4.06 -7.43 -2.23
C ALA A 66 4.71 -7.50 -0.84
N GLY A 67 3.92 -7.38 0.23
CA GLY A 67 4.37 -7.54 1.61
C GLY A 67 3.96 -6.40 2.55
N ILE A 68 3.11 -5.48 2.12
CA ILE A 68 2.62 -4.38 2.95
C ILE A 68 1.60 -4.89 3.97
N ARG A 69 1.73 -4.45 5.22
CA ARG A 69 0.80 -4.75 6.32
C ARG A 69 0.43 -3.47 7.05
N ILE A 70 -0.86 -3.29 7.36
CA ILE A 70 -1.33 -2.19 8.21
C ILE A 70 -0.88 -2.43 9.65
N LEU A 71 -0.35 -1.38 10.28
CA LEU A 71 -0.10 -1.31 11.71
C LEU A 71 -1.37 -0.75 12.38
N CYS A 72 -1.93 -1.52 13.33
CA CYS A 72 -3.16 -1.17 14.05
C CYS A 72 -2.95 -0.06 15.06
#